data_AF-A0A7R9AZR9-F1
#
_entry.id   AF-A0A7R9AZR9-F1
#
_cell.length_a   1.000
_cell.length_b   1.000
_cell.length_c   1.000
_cell.angle_alpha   90.00
_cell.angle_beta   90.00
_cell.angle_gamma   90.00
#
_symmetry.space_group_name_H-M   'P 1'
#
loop_
_entity.id
_entity.type
_entity.pdbx_description
1 polymer ?
#
loop_
_entity_poly.entity_id
_entity_poly.type
_entity_poly.pdbx_seq_one_letter_code
_entity_poly.pdbx_strand_id
1 'polypeptide(L)'
;MLTNTGHHIRAVPIHRSLIKLFPEEPHHSNQLAVTYLNINNPYFFRMVEAKRVLTNILRIWPQNGFAMAHYGFILKVGDNNIEKSVGFLRHGIASREPGTLDGRFFFQLGDALMRLGRGNEALEMRPSYIPKVCPQL
;
A
#
# COMPACT_ATOMS: atom_id res chain seq x y z
N MET A 1 -26.83 -3.43 13.66
CA MET A 1 -25.76 -3.73 12.69
C MET A 1 -24.49 -3.04 13.15
N LEU A 2 -23.53 -3.78 13.72
CA LEU A 2 -22.20 -3.24 14.04
C LEU A 2 -21.44 -3.13 12.72
N THR A 3 -21.24 -1.92 12.24
CA THR A 3 -20.43 -1.65 11.06
C THR A 3 -18.99 -2.12 11.32
N ASN A 4 -18.34 -2.69 10.30
CA ASN A 4 -17.00 -3.29 10.34
C ASN A 4 -15.91 -2.35 10.94
N THR A 5 -16.22 -1.06 11.04
CA THR A 5 -15.42 0.00 11.66
C THR A 5 -15.08 -0.23 13.13
N GLY A 6 -15.98 -0.86 13.90
CA GLY A 6 -15.79 -1.11 15.34
C GLY A 6 -14.68 -2.11 15.65
N HIS A 7 -14.42 -3.09 14.76
CA HIS A 7 -13.39 -4.10 14.97
C HIS A 7 -11.98 -3.59 14.65
N HIS A 8 -11.82 -2.76 13.61
CA HIS A 8 -10.51 -2.25 13.20
C HIS A 8 -9.88 -1.32 14.25
N ILE A 9 -10.67 -0.44 14.87
CA ILE A 9 -10.17 0.46 15.93
C ILE A 9 -9.67 -0.35 17.13
N ARG A 10 -10.37 -1.43 17.49
CA ARG A 10 -9.99 -2.32 18.60
C ARG A 10 -8.75 -3.16 18.29
N ALA A 11 -8.42 -3.39 17.02
CA ALA A 11 -7.23 -4.13 16.60
C ALA A 11 -5.93 -3.31 16.70
N VAL A 12 -5.99 -1.97 16.67
CA VAL A 12 -4.82 -1.09 16.76
C VAL A 12 -3.91 -1.39 17.97
N PRO A 13 -4.41 -1.45 19.23
CA PRO A 13 -3.55 -1.76 20.37
C PRO A 13 -2.93 -3.16 20.32
N ILE A 14 -3.61 -4.13 19.68
CA ILE A 14 -3.10 -5.49 19.49
C ILE A 14 -1.90 -5.47 18.53
N HIS A 15 -2.04 -4.83 17.36
CA HIS A 15 -0.91 -4.68 16.44
C HIS A 15 0.28 -3.96 17.07
N ARG A 16 0.03 -2.90 17.85
CA ARG A 16 1.11 -2.19 18.56
C ARG A 16 1.84 -3.08 19.57
N SER A 17 1.13 -3.99 20.22
CA SER A 17 1.72 -4.96 21.15
C SER A 17 2.56 -5.98 20.40
N LEU A 18 2.06 -6.50 19.26
CA LEU A 18 2.81 -7.42 18.40
C LEU A 18 4.10 -6.78 17.85
N ILE A 19 4.05 -5.52 17.40
CA ILE A 19 5.25 -4.79 16.93
C ILE A 19 6.30 -4.66 18.03
N LYS A 20 5.88 -4.47 19.29
CA LYS A 20 6.82 -4.41 20.42
C LYS A 20 7.46 -5.77 20.72
N LEU A 21 6.70 -6.86 20.54
CA LEU A 21 7.18 -8.22 20.78
C LEU A 21 8.07 -8.73 19.63
N PHE A 22 7.81 -8.29 18.40
CA PHE A 22 8.49 -8.72 17.18
C PHE A 22 8.95 -7.51 16.35
N PRO A 23 9.93 -6.71 16.82
CA PRO A 23 10.33 -5.47 16.16
C PRO A 23 11.00 -5.68 14.79
N GLU A 24 11.60 -6.85 14.57
CA GLU A 24 12.28 -7.21 13.33
C GLU A 24 11.33 -7.71 12.23
N GLU A 25 10.04 -7.88 12.54
CA GLU A 25 9.04 -8.44 11.63
C GLU A 25 8.16 -7.33 11.01
N PRO A 26 8.36 -6.93 9.74
CA PRO A 26 7.60 -5.85 9.11
C PRO A 26 6.11 -6.19 8.95
N HIS A 27 5.75 -7.48 8.99
CA HIS A 27 4.38 -7.94 8.79
C HIS A 27 3.38 -7.29 9.75
N HIS A 28 3.71 -7.17 11.04
CA HIS A 28 2.79 -6.56 12.02
C HIS A 28 2.59 -5.06 11.79
N SER A 29 3.64 -4.36 11.35
CA SER A 29 3.56 -2.95 10.96
C SER A 29 2.74 -2.77 9.68
N ASN A 30 2.90 -3.67 8.71
CA ASN A 30 2.09 -3.72 7.49
C ASN A 30 0.60 -3.91 7.80
N GLN A 31 0.26 -4.85 8.70
CA GLN A 31 -1.12 -5.04 9.14
C GLN A 31 -1.67 -3.84 9.90
N LEU A 32 -0.86 -3.16 10.72
CA LEU A 32 -1.26 -1.92 11.37
C LEU A 32 -1.61 -0.81 10.36
N ALA A 33 -0.82 -0.66 9.29
CA ALA A 33 -1.10 0.30 8.23
C ALA A 33 -2.43 0.01 7.53
N VAL A 34 -2.70 -1.25 7.19
CA VAL A 34 -3.99 -1.67 6.60
C VAL A 34 -5.14 -1.45 7.56
N THR A 35 -4.97 -1.78 8.84
CA THR A 35 -5.98 -1.50 9.87
C THR A 35 -6.29 -0.01 9.92
N TYR A 36 -5.29 0.87 9.83
CA TYR A 36 -5.56 2.31 9.71
C TYR A 36 -6.35 2.67 8.45
N LEU A 37 -6.01 2.12 7.29
CA LEU A 37 -6.74 2.37 6.05
C LEU A 37 -8.19 1.85 6.07
N ASN A 38 -8.45 0.77 6.83
CA ASN A 38 -9.77 0.15 6.93
C ASN A 38 -10.66 0.75 8.04
N ILE A 39 -10.13 1.63 8.89
CA ILE A 39 -10.95 2.40 9.82
C ILE A 39 -11.73 3.43 8.98
N ASN A 40 -12.88 3.00 8.46
CA ASN A 40 -13.82 3.84 7.73
C ASN A 40 -14.47 4.81 8.72
N ASN A 41 -14.05 6.06 8.69
CA ASN A 41 -14.69 7.15 9.42
C ASN A 41 -15.10 8.21 8.39
N PRO A 42 -16.35 8.73 8.42
CA PRO A 42 -16.81 9.78 7.50
C PRO A 42 -15.94 11.04 7.55
N TYR A 43 -15.16 11.23 8.61
CA TYR A 43 -14.07 12.20 8.64
C TYR A 43 -12.79 11.49 8.19
N PHE A 44 -12.47 11.73 6.93
CA PHE A 44 -11.19 11.49 6.28
C PHE A 44 -10.00 11.54 7.27
N PHE A 45 -9.01 10.67 7.06
CA PHE A 45 -7.70 10.62 7.71
C PHE A 45 -7.50 9.68 8.92
N ARG A 46 -7.45 8.38 8.64
CA ARG A 46 -6.34 7.55 9.18
C ARG A 46 -5.22 7.30 8.16
N MET A 47 -5.30 7.95 7.00
CA MET A 47 -4.26 7.90 5.97
C MET A 47 -2.95 8.52 6.44
N VAL A 48 -2.97 9.53 7.32
CA VAL A 48 -1.74 10.12 7.90
C VAL A 48 -1.02 9.08 8.76
N GLU A 49 -1.76 8.35 9.60
CA GLU A 49 -1.23 7.30 10.47
C GLU A 49 -0.74 6.12 9.65
N ALA A 50 -1.52 5.67 8.67
CA ALA A 50 -1.09 4.63 7.73
C ALA A 50 0.18 5.04 6.99
N LYS A 51 0.23 6.26 6.44
CA LYS A 51 1.38 6.81 5.74
C LYS A 51 2.60 6.85 6.65
N ARG A 52 2.46 7.33 7.88
CA ARG A 52 3.56 7.38 8.87
C ARG A 52 4.10 5.99 9.17
N VAL A 53 3.23 4.99 9.35
CA VAL A 53 3.65 3.60 9.55
C VAL A 53 4.40 3.08 8.32
N LEU A 54 3.86 3.29 7.12
CA LEU A 54 4.48 2.84 5.86
C LEU A 54 5.82 3.53 5.59
N THR A 55 5.94 4.83 5.83
CA THR A 55 7.22 5.55 5.72
C THR A 55 8.26 4.98 6.68
N ASN A 56 7.87 4.64 7.91
CA ASN A 56 8.78 4.01 8.86
C ASN A 56 9.23 2.61 8.39
N ILE A 57 8.32 1.81 7.85
CA ILE A 57 8.64 0.50 7.29
C ILE A 57 9.62 0.66 6.14
N LEU A 58 9.34 1.53 5.16
CA LEU A 58 10.20 1.75 4.00
C LEU A 58 11.57 2.37 4.34
N ARG A 59 11.70 3.00 5.51
CA ARG A 59 13.01 3.46 6.02
C ARG A 59 13.87 2.30 6.54
N ILE A 60 13.26 1.26 7.10
CA ILE A 60 13.97 0.11 7.71
C ILE A 60 14.10 -1.04 6.70
N TRP A 61 13.03 -1.31 5.95
CA TRP A 61 12.95 -2.31 4.89
C TRP A 61 12.54 -1.64 3.57
N PRO A 62 13.47 -0.98 2.87
CA PRO A 62 13.18 -0.26 1.63
C PRO A 62 12.53 -1.12 0.55
N GLN A 63 12.85 -2.42 0.52
CA GLN A 63 12.36 -3.38 -0.48
C GLN A 63 11.04 -4.06 -0.09
N ASN A 64 10.37 -3.64 0.99
CA ASN A 64 9.10 -4.25 1.40
C ASN A 64 7.99 -3.92 0.39
N GLY A 65 7.65 -4.89 -0.46
CA GLY A 65 6.72 -4.72 -1.57
C GLY A 65 5.31 -4.40 -1.10
N PHE A 66 4.87 -5.00 0.00
CA PHE A 66 3.58 -4.69 0.62
C PHE A 66 3.47 -3.22 1.02
N ALA A 67 4.50 -2.69 1.69
CA ALA A 67 4.53 -1.29 2.10
C ALA A 67 4.59 -0.35 0.90
N MET A 68 5.37 -0.69 -0.13
CA MET A 68 5.44 0.09 -1.37
C MET A 68 4.07 0.19 -2.05
N ALA A 69 3.34 -0.92 -2.20
CA ALA A 69 2.02 -0.93 -2.83
C ALA A 69 1.02 -0.02 -2.08
N HIS A 70 0.95 -0.14 -0.75
CA HIS A 70 0.06 0.68 0.06
C HIS A 70 0.50 2.14 0.15
N TYR A 71 1.81 2.42 0.17
CA TYR A 71 2.32 3.79 0.16
C TYR A 71 2.01 4.48 -1.18
N GLY A 72 2.21 3.78 -2.30
CA GLY A 72 1.81 4.25 -3.63
C GLY A 72 0.32 4.57 -3.72
N PHE A 73 -0.53 3.72 -3.14
CA PHE A 73 -1.97 4.01 -3.03
C PHE A 73 -2.25 5.33 -2.29
N ILE A 74 -1.61 5.56 -1.14
CA ILE A 74 -1.79 6.80 -0.37
C ILE A 74 -1.28 8.02 -1.14
N LEU A 75 -0.12 7.93 -1.81
CA LEU A 75 0.41 9.02 -2.62
C LEU A 75 -0.59 9.45 -3.70
N LYS A 76 -1.25 8.48 -4.34
CA LYS A 76 -2.26 8.76 -5.37
C LYS A 76 -3.53 9.34 -4.79
N VAL A 77 -4.14 8.65 -3.82
CA VAL A 77 -5.50 8.94 -3.34
C VAL A 77 -5.52 10.05 -2.31
N GLY A 78 -4.54 10.09 -1.42
CA GLY A 78 -4.45 11.06 -0.32
C GLY A 78 -3.68 12.32 -0.68
N ASP A 79 -2.53 12.19 -1.34
CA ASP A 79 -1.65 13.34 -1.62
C ASP A 79 -1.79 13.92 -3.04
N ASN A 80 -2.58 13.27 -3.91
CA ASN A 80 -2.68 13.59 -5.34
C ASN A 80 -1.32 13.61 -6.07
N ASN A 81 -0.33 12.86 -5.57
CA ASN A 81 1.00 12.74 -6.16
C ASN A 81 1.05 11.54 -7.12
N ILE A 82 0.46 11.73 -8.30
CA ILE A 82 0.25 10.68 -9.29
C ILE A 82 1.59 10.11 -9.78
N GLU A 83 2.55 10.97 -10.13
CA GLU A 83 3.84 10.53 -10.68
C GLU A 83 4.59 9.59 -9.73
N LYS A 84 4.76 9.98 -8.46
CA LYS A 84 5.44 9.12 -7.47
C LYS A 84 4.63 7.86 -7.17
N SER A 85 3.30 7.93 -7.21
CA SER A 85 2.46 6.75 -6.96
C SER A 85 2.71 5.61 -7.96
N VAL A 86 2.96 5.93 -9.23
CA VAL A 86 3.23 4.94 -10.27
C VAL A 86 4.45 4.09 -9.92
N GLY A 87 5.55 4.72 -9.50
CA GLY A 87 6.77 4.01 -9.12
C GLY A 87 6.52 3.03 -7.97
N PHE A 88 5.94 3.52 -6.87
CA PHE A 88 5.67 2.69 -5.70
C PHE A 88 4.67 1.55 -5.96
N LEU A 89 3.58 1.83 -6.71
CA LEU A 89 2.61 0.81 -7.09
C LEU A 89 3.24 -0.26 -8.00
N ARG A 90 4.07 0.16 -8.96
CA ARG A 90 4.82 -0.77 -9.83
C ARG A 90 5.72 -1.70 -9.02
N HIS A 91 6.59 -1.15 -8.19
CA HIS A 91 7.51 -1.95 -7.39
C HIS A 91 6.77 -2.86 -6.40
N GLY A 92 5.72 -2.34 -5.76
CA GLY A 92 4.90 -3.13 -4.85
C GLY A 92 4.28 -4.35 -5.54
N ILE A 93 3.65 -4.17 -6.70
CA ILE A 93 3.07 -5.29 -7.48
C ILE A 93 4.17 -6.24 -8.00
N ALA A 94 5.27 -5.69 -8.51
CA ALA A 94 6.38 -6.48 -9.05
C ALA A 94 7.07 -7.36 -7.99
N SER A 95 7.01 -6.99 -6.72
CA SER A 95 7.53 -7.81 -5.61
C SER A 95 6.87 -9.18 -5.49
N ARG A 96 5.59 -9.29 -5.90
CA ARG A 96 4.74 -10.48 -5.73
C ARG A 96 4.62 -10.96 -4.28
N GLU A 97 4.95 -10.13 -3.30
CA GLU A 97 4.72 -10.45 -1.88
C GLU A 97 3.23 -10.75 -1.61
N PRO A 98 2.90 -11.60 -0.63
CA PRO A 98 1.51 -11.85 -0.27
C PRO A 98 0.75 -10.54 0.01
N GLY A 99 -0.35 -10.33 -0.71
CA GLY A 99 -1.18 -9.14 -0.59
C GLY A 99 -0.83 -7.98 -1.54
N THR A 100 0.21 -8.08 -2.37
CA THR A 100 0.54 -7.05 -3.39
C THR A 100 -0.12 -7.29 -4.74
N LEU A 101 -0.48 -8.54 -5.05
CA LEU A 101 -1.23 -8.91 -6.25
C LEU A 101 -2.74 -8.72 -6.05
N ASP A 102 -3.14 -7.53 -5.61
CA ASP A 102 -4.52 -7.15 -5.34
C ASP A 102 -5.05 -6.25 -6.47
N GLY A 103 -6.24 -6.57 -7.00
CA GLY A 103 -6.87 -5.85 -8.11
C GLY A 103 -6.99 -4.33 -7.89
N ARG A 104 -7.07 -3.88 -6.62
CA ARG A 104 -7.07 -2.46 -6.27
C ARG A 104 -5.77 -1.77 -6.68
N PHE A 105 -4.61 -2.39 -6.50
CA PHE A 105 -3.34 -1.78 -6.89
C PHE A 105 -3.19 -1.70 -8.41
N PHE A 106 -3.60 -2.75 -9.13
CA PHE A 106 -3.62 -2.75 -10.59
C PHE A 106 -4.54 -1.65 -11.15
N PHE A 107 -5.75 -1.52 -10.58
CA PHE A 107 -6.68 -0.47 -10.98
C PHE A 107 -6.10 0.92 -10.75
N GLN A 108 -5.53 1.15 -9.56
CA GLN A 108 -4.98 2.45 -9.18
C GLN A 108 -3.75 2.81 -10.02
N LEU A 109 -2.92 1.82 -10.38
CA LEU A 109 -1.79 2.00 -11.28
C LEU A 109 -2.24 2.32 -12.71
N GLY A 110 -3.23 1.58 -13.23
CA GLY A 110 -3.81 1.84 -14.53
C GLY A 110 -4.41 3.25 -14.62
N ASP A 111 -5.22 3.65 -13.64
CA ASP A 111 -5.79 5.01 -13.56
C ASP A 111 -4.70 6.08 -13.45
N ALA A 112 -3.64 5.85 -12.67
CA ALA A 112 -2.52 6.77 -12.57
C ALA A 112 -1.81 6.95 -13.93
N LEU A 113 -1.52 5.85 -14.64
CA LEU A 113 -0.90 5.87 -15.95
C LEU A 113 -1.79 6.59 -16.99
N MET A 114 -3.11 6.37 -16.97
CA MET A 114 -4.06 7.11 -17.82
C MET A 114 -3.99 8.61 -17.59
N ARG A 115 -3.99 9.06 -16.33
CA ARG A 115 -3.95 10.48 -15.97
C ARG A 115 -2.64 11.17 -16.37
N LEU A 116 -1.56 10.40 -16.52
CA LEU A 116 -0.26 10.87 -17.00
C LEU A 116 -0.12 10.80 -18.54
N GLY A 117 -1.16 10.39 -19.27
CA GLY A 117 -1.09 10.19 -20.72
C GLY A 117 -0.32 8.94 -21.15
N ARG A 118 0.02 8.05 -20.22
CA ARG A 118 0.79 6.81 -20.44
C ARG A 118 -0.15 5.64 -20.78
N GLY A 119 -1.02 5.91 -21.75
CA GLY A 119 -1.97 5.00 -22.43
C GLY A 119 -1.52 3.55 -22.50
N ASN A 120 -0.46 3.39 -23.27
CA ASN A 120 0.05 2.10 -23.70
C ASN A 120 0.59 1.28 -22.51
N GLU A 121 1.28 1.93 -21.57
CA GLU A 121 1.80 1.25 -20.38
C GLU A 121 0.69 0.68 -19.50
N ALA A 122 -0.46 1.36 -19.37
CA ALA A 122 -1.57 0.86 -18.56
C ALA A 122 -2.17 -0.44 -19.12
N LEU A 123 -2.19 -0.60 -20.45
CA LEU A 123 -2.67 -1.82 -21.11
C LEU A 123 -1.76 -3.02 -20.83
N GLU A 124 -0.46 -2.77 -20.68
CA GLU A 124 0.58 -3.75 -20.35
C GLU A 124 0.57 -4.16 -18.86
N MET A 125 -0.03 -3.37 -17.96
CA MET A 125 -0.08 -3.73 -16.53
C MET A 125 -1.14 -4.80 -16.19
N ARG A 126 -1.73 -5.46 -17.19
CA ARG A 126 -2.69 -6.56 -16.97
C ARG A 126 -1.99 -7.72 -16.23
N PRO A 127 -2.65 -8.40 -15.28
CA PRO A 127 -2.03 -9.47 -14.48
C PRO A 127 -1.31 -10.58 -15.28
N SER A 128 -1.70 -10.78 -16.55
CA SER A 128 -1.09 -11.74 -17.48
C SER A 128 0.26 -11.30 -18.06
N TYR A 129 0.64 -10.02 -17.95
CA TYR A 129 1.70 -9.41 -18.76
C TYR A 129 2.85 -8.81 -17.95
N ILE A 130 2.81 -8.78 -16.61
CA ILE A 130 3.93 -8.29 -15.82
C ILE A 130 5.12 -9.25 -16.01
N PRO A 131 6.17 -8.84 -16.74
CA PRO A 131 7.34 -9.68 -16.93
C PRO A 131 8.08 -9.75 -15.60
N LYS A 132 8.85 -10.83 -15.38
CA LYS A 132 9.64 -11.12 -14.15
C LYS A 132 10.79 -10.13 -13.91
N VAL A 133 10.63 -8.86 -14.25
CA VAL A 133 11.70 -7.88 -14.36
C VAL A 133 11.74 -7.05 -13.09
N CYS A 134 12.57 -7.48 -12.15
CA CYS A 134 13.28 -6.56 -11.28
C CYS A 134 14.53 -6.08 -12.04
N PRO A 135 14.70 -4.79 -12.38
CA PRO A 135 16.02 -4.22 -12.49
C PRO A 135 16.45 -3.76 -11.09
N GLN A 136 17.67 -4.12 -10.74
CA GLN A 136 18.31 -3.77 -9.48
C GLN A 136 18.56 -2.25 -9.43
N LEU A 137 18.30 -1.67 -8.24
CA LEU A 137 18.79 -0.41 -7.67
C LEU A 137 18.50 0.89 -8.47
#